data_AF-A0A1K1RQT6-F1
#
_entry.id   AF-A0A1K1RQT6-F1
#
_cell.length_a   1.000
_cell.length_b   1.000
_cell.length_c   1.000
_cell.angle_alpha   90.00
_cell.angle_beta   90.00
_cell.angle_gamma   90.00
#
_symmetry.space_group_name_H-M   'P 1'
#
loop_
_entity.id
_entity.type
_entity.pdbx_description
1 polymer ?
#
loop_
_entity_poly.entity_id
_entity_poly.type
_entity_poly.pdbx_seq_one_letter_code
_entity_poly.pdbx_strand_id
1 'polypeptide(L)'
;MGDLYNQDFDSVVIHEKNIIPHFFDLKTGIAGEILQKFAQYRLPLVVIGDFSKYKSGSLEAFILESNKGRHINFRTSIAEALRQ
;
A
#
# COMPACT_ATOMS: atom_id res chain seq x y z
N MET A 1 -20.80 14.02 3.59
CA MET A 1 -20.01 14.47 4.75
C MET A 1 -18.77 13.61 4.77
N GLY A 2 -17.69 14.15 4.21
CA GLY A 2 -16.39 13.50 4.19
C GLY A 2 -15.64 13.95 5.43
N ASP A 3 -15.43 13.04 6.37
CA ASP A 3 -14.57 13.29 7.52
C ASP A 3 -13.12 13.33 7.06
N LEU A 4 -12.68 14.52 6.63
CA LEU A 4 -11.26 14.87 6.60
C LEU A 4 -10.83 15.18 8.04
N TYR A 5 -10.33 14.17 8.74
CA TYR A 5 -9.57 14.39 9.95
C TYR A 5 -8.16 14.84 9.59
N ASN A 6 -7.88 16.10 9.92
CA ASN A 6 -6.56 16.70 10.10
C ASN A 6 -5.64 15.78 10.91
N GLN A 7 -4.64 15.20 10.25
CA GLN A 7 -3.33 14.88 10.82
C GLN A 7 -2.32 15.18 9.71
N ASP A 8 -1.20 15.81 10.05
CA ASP A 8 -0.12 16.14 9.12
C ASP A 8 0.13 14.99 8.13
N PHE A 9 -0.33 15.14 6.87
CA PHE A 9 -0.33 14.06 5.89
C PHE A 9 1.07 13.86 5.32
N ASP A 10 1.96 13.26 6.11
CA ASP A 10 3.23 12.72 5.62
C ASP A 10 3.02 11.47 4.77
N SER A 11 1.79 10.93 4.66
CA SER A 11 1.51 9.69 3.93
C SER A 11 0.08 9.62 3.38
N VAL A 12 -0.08 9.00 2.22
CA VAL A 12 -1.38 8.65 1.63
C VAL A 12 -1.79 7.26 2.13
N VAL A 13 -2.98 7.15 2.73
CA VAL A 13 -3.53 5.86 3.17
C VAL A 13 -4.64 5.42 2.21
N ILE A 14 -4.54 4.20 1.66
CA ILE A 14 -5.53 3.63 0.74
C ILE A 14 -5.96 2.25 1.24
N HIS A 15 -7.25 1.97 1.21
CA HIS A 15 -7.73 0.62 1.49
C HIS A 15 -7.60 -0.29 0.26
N GLU A 16 -7.16 -1.52 0.48
CA GLU A 16 -7.03 -2.58 -0.52
C GLU A 16 -8.31 -2.75 -1.38
N LYS A 17 -9.49 -2.68 -0.75
CA LYS A 17 -10.79 -2.74 -1.46
C LYS A 17 -11.04 -1.61 -2.47
N ASN A 18 -10.31 -0.49 -2.37
CA ASN A 18 -10.41 0.65 -3.28
C ASN A 18 -9.36 0.56 -4.41
N ILE A 19 -8.51 -0.46 -4.39
CA ILE A 19 -7.50 -0.72 -5.42
C ILE A 19 -8.03 -1.80 -6.35
N ILE A 20 -7.81 -1.62 -7.65
CA ILE A 20 -8.21 -2.63 -8.63
C ILE A 20 -7.48 -3.95 -8.36
N PRO A 21 -8.17 -5.12 -8.40
CA PRO A 21 -7.55 -6.41 -8.07
C PRO A 21 -6.28 -6.72 -8.89
N HIS A 22 -6.20 -6.24 -10.13
CA HIS A 22 -5.03 -6.41 -11.01
C HIS A 22 -3.74 -5.81 -10.44
N PHE A 23 -3.82 -4.84 -9.53
CA PHE A 23 -2.65 -4.34 -8.81
C PHE A 23 -1.97 -5.45 -8.00
N PHE A 24 -2.73 -6.38 -7.44
CA PHE A 24 -2.19 -7.48 -6.63
C PHE A 24 -1.71 -8.66 -7.47
N ASP A 25 -1.94 -8.63 -8.79
CA ASP A 25 -1.31 -9.54 -9.74
C ASP A 25 -0.06 -8.90 -10.33
N LEU A 26 1.09 -9.18 -9.72
CA LEU A 26 2.38 -8.61 -10.13
C LEU A 26 2.79 -8.97 -11.56
N LYS A 27 2.20 -10.00 -12.18
CA LYS A 27 2.48 -10.35 -13.59
C LYS A 27 1.97 -9.30 -14.55
N THR A 28 0.99 -8.49 -14.14
CA THR A 28 0.42 -7.42 -14.96
C THR A 28 1.36 -6.23 -15.10
N GLY A 29 2.35 -6.07 -14.21
CA GLY A 29 3.23 -4.89 -14.15
C GLY A 29 2.58 -3.64 -13.54
N ILE A 30 1.27 -3.64 -13.32
CA ILE A 30 0.49 -2.47 -12.86
C ILE A 30 0.97 -1.97 -11.48
N ALA A 31 1.34 -2.88 -10.57
CA ALA A 31 1.87 -2.51 -9.27
C ALA A 31 3.12 -1.63 -9.40
N GLY A 32 4.07 -2.05 -10.25
CA GLY A 32 5.31 -1.31 -10.49
C GLY A 32 5.04 0.09 -11.04
N GLU A 33 4.16 0.20 -12.05
CA GLU A 33 3.83 1.49 -12.66
C GLU A 33 3.18 2.47 -11.68
N ILE A 34 2.28 1.98 -10.83
CA ILE A 34 1.60 2.82 -9.82
C ILE A 34 2.60 3.23 -8.74
N LEU A 35 3.35 2.30 -8.18
CA LEU A 35 4.27 2.57 -7.08
C LEU A 35 5.45 3.46 -7.49
N GLN A 36 5.92 3.33 -8.74
CA GLN A 36 6.94 4.21 -9.29
C GLN A 36 6.49 5.67 -9.27
N LYS A 37 5.20 5.96 -9.51
CA LYS A 37 4.67 7.33 -9.41
C LYS A 37 4.76 7.85 -7.97
N PHE A 38 4.33 7.05 -6.99
CA PHE A 38 4.45 7.44 -5.57
C PHE A 38 5.89 7.69 -5.15
N ALA A 39 6.82 6.83 -5.57
CA ALA A 39 8.25 7.01 -5.34
C ALA A 39 8.79 8.29 -6.01
N GLN A 40 8.39 8.57 -7.26
CA GLN A 40 8.80 9.76 -8.00
C GLN A 40 8.31 11.05 -7.34
N TYR A 41 7.06 11.07 -6.87
CA TYR A 41 6.50 12.20 -6.15
C TYR A 41 6.96 12.28 -4.68
N ARG A 42 7.75 11.30 -4.22
CA ARG A 42 8.21 11.16 -2.83
C ARG A 42 7.06 11.19 -1.83
N LEU A 43 5.90 10.67 -2.23
CA LEU A 43 4.71 10.57 -1.39
C LEU A 43 4.68 9.18 -0.76
N PRO A 44 4.82 9.06 0.57
CA PRO A 44 4.65 7.79 1.25
C PRO A 44 3.23 7.24 1.04
N LEU A 45 3.11 5.94 0.78
CA LEU A 45 1.87 5.23 0.56
C LEU A 45 1.73 4.11 1.60
N VAL A 46 0.57 4.04 2.23
CA VAL A 46 0.18 2.94 3.11
C VAL A 46 -1.07 2.28 2.57
N VAL A 47 -0.97 1.01 2.19
CA VAL A 47 -2.09 0.19 1.73
C VAL A 47 -2.60 -0.66 2.90
N ILE A 48 -3.86 -0.46 3.28
CA ILE A 48 -4.51 -1.18 4.39
C ILE A 48 -5.46 -2.25 3.85
N GLY A 49 -5.23 -3.51 4.21
CA GLY A 49 -6.15 -4.58 3.86
C GLY A 49 -5.72 -5.98 4.27
N ASP A 50 -6.58 -6.93 3.93
CA ASP A 50 -6.29 -8.35 4.06
C ASP A 50 -5.72 -8.88 2.74
N PHE A 51 -4.42 -9.19 2.75
CA PHE A 51 -3.70 -9.72 1.59
C PHE A 51 -3.65 -11.25 1.56
N SER A 52 -4.15 -11.94 2.60
CA SER A 52 -4.12 -13.41 2.69
C SER A 52 -4.93 -14.10 1.59
N LYS A 53 -5.93 -13.40 1.04
CA LYS A 53 -6.74 -13.86 -0.10
C LYS A 53 -5.95 -13.95 -1.41
N TYR A 54 -4.84 -13.23 -1.52
CA TYR A 54 -3.96 -13.27 -2.69
C TYR A 54 -2.92 -14.37 -2.51
N LYS A 55 -3.22 -15.58 -2.98
CA LYS A 55 -2.31 -16.73 -2.90
C LYS A 55 -1.19 -16.63 -3.94
N SER A 56 -0.24 -15.73 -3.72
CA SER A 56 0.92 -15.52 -4.58
C SER A 56 2.19 -15.30 -3.76
N GLY A 57 3.16 -16.20 -3.90
CA GLY A 57 4.46 -16.06 -3.23
C GLY A 57 5.24 -14.83 -3.69
N SER A 58 5.04 -14.38 -4.94
CA SER A 58 5.67 -13.14 -5.41
C SER A 58 5.05 -11.90 -4.78
N LEU A 59 3.74 -11.89 -4.55
CA LEU A 59 3.08 -10.79 -3.86
C LEU A 59 3.49 -10.73 -2.39
N GLU A 60 3.58 -11.88 -1.72
CA GLU A 60 4.03 -11.96 -0.33
C GLU A 60 5.47 -11.41 -0.19
N ALA A 61 6.39 -11.87 -1.04
CA ALA A 61 7.76 -11.38 -1.06
C ALA A 61 7.83 -9.87 -1.33
N PHE A 62 7.00 -9.39 -2.27
CA PHE A 62 6.90 -7.97 -2.61
C PHE A 62 6.39 -7.11 -1.46
N ILE A 63 5.36 -7.56 -0.75
CA ILE A 63 4.83 -6.89 0.46
C ILE A 63 5.90 -6.83 1.55
N LEU A 64 6.59 -7.94 1.80
CA LEU A 64 7.67 -8.02 2.79
C LEU A 64 8.82 -7.07 2.47
N GLU A 65 9.22 -6.98 1.20
CA GLU A 65 10.25 -6.04 0.75
C GLU A 65 9.80 -4.59 0.89
N SER A 66 8.59 -4.27 0.43
CA SER A 66 8.01 -2.92 0.52
C SER A 66 7.99 -2.45 1.98
N ASN A 67 7.54 -3.31 2.89
CA ASN A 67 7.44 -3.02 4.32
C ASN A 67 8.77 -2.72 5.03
N LYS A 68 9.91 -3.07 4.41
CA LYS A 68 11.25 -2.69 4.91
C LYS A 68 11.66 -1.29 4.46
N GLY A 69 11.02 -0.76 3.42
CA GLY A 69 11.26 0.58 2.91
C GLY A 69 10.53 1.66 3.70
N ARG A 70 10.79 2.93 3.36
CA ARG A 70 10.16 4.10 4.01
C ARG A 70 8.96 4.66 3.25
N HIS A 71 8.81 4.32 1.97
CA HIS A 71 7.87 4.99 1.08
C HIS A 71 6.60 4.20 0.80
N ILE A 72 6.63 2.87 0.88
CA ILE A 72 5.47 2.04 0.52
C ILE A 72 5.30 0.98 1.59
N ASN A 73 4.16 0.96 2.25
CA ASN A 73 3.86 0.02 3.31
C ASN A 73 2.51 -0.65 3.08
N PHE A 74 2.44 -1.95 3.39
CA PHE A 74 1.23 -2.75 3.41
C PHE A 74 0.98 -3.21 4.85
N ARG A 75 -0.21 -2.92 5.39
CA ARG A 75 -0.58 -3.26 6.78
C ARG A 75 -1.99 -3.82 6.84
N THR A 76 -2.29 -4.58 7.88
CA THR A 76 -3.62 -5.18 8.04
C THR A 76 -4.63 -4.20 8.63
N SER A 77 -4.16 -3.18 9.34
CA SER A 77 -5.01 -2.16 9.95
C SER A 77 -4.32 -0.80 10.06
N ILE A 78 -5.12 0.26 10.19
CA ILE A 78 -4.62 1.61 10.48
C ILE A 78 -3.88 1.64 11.83
N ALA A 79 -4.35 0.88 12.82
CA ALA A 79 -3.70 0.79 14.13
C ALA A 79 -2.27 0.24 14.03
N GLU A 80 -1.99 -0.69 13.12
CA GLU A 80 -0.61 -1.13 12.84
C GLU A 80 0.21 -0.06 12.12
N ALA A 81 -0.41 0.75 11.27
CA ALA A 81 0.27 1.82 10.56
C ALA A 81 0.71 2.97 11.49
N LEU A 82 -0.04 3.24 12.55
CA LEU A 82 0.26 4.31 13.52
C LEU A 82 1.30 3.93 14.60
N ARG A 83 1.76 2.67 14.64
CA ARG A 83 2.71 2.17 15.67
C ARG A 83 4.18 2.31 15.27
N GLN A 84 4.49 3.04 14.20
CA GLN A 84 5.84 3.13 13.61
C GLN A 84 6.41 4.54 13.71
#